data_AF-A0A2P4X5U2-F1
#
_entry.id   AF-A0A2P4X5U2-F1
#
_cell.length_a   1.000
_cell.length_b   1.000
_cell.length_c   1.000
_cell.angle_alpha   90.00
_cell.angle_beta   90.00
_cell.angle_gamma   90.00
#
_symmetry.space_group_name_H-M   'P 1'
#
loop_
_entity.id
_entity.type
_entity.pdbx_description
1 polymer ?
#
loop_
_entity_poly.entity_id
_entity_poly.type
_entity_poly.pdbx_seq_one_letter_code
_entity_poly.pdbx_strand_id
1 'polypeptide(L)'
;KLENFESIEPLFQISSLIELRLDSNTICSSNQVEYRSKMIRSFPALKHLDLKPLNDADRREAMLHANSTNKGGVNGDDPEAVARAHAISCVKSTWERRKISCVGYEEREIMPNNREESSVYNNNTGFSEVEVYGDYRVLVIYGNALEALELTKAHALVNAISFRYVGIGKIMTAATNANLKHFTRLRRLIFSFNDLQLFEELLWLSSVGSKAEEVFISNNPVCAKTLLKRFIGARISNALRLNGEEITSSDRQLGKQLFPKPVVPRVRSLESPELASKARVKDVKDMKLSRSSSTVASSAITEIFDTASKIEKKTTALDQAWKGILLSIVKVRIS
;
A
#
# COMPACT_ATOMS: atom_id res chain seq x y z
N LYS A 1 33.65 -17.85 -2.67
CA LYS A 1 33.10 -19.01 -1.93
C LYS A 1 32.18 -18.45 -0.86
N LEU A 2 30.94 -18.92 -0.78
CA LEU A 2 29.96 -18.40 0.18
C LEU A 2 30.12 -19.15 1.49
N GLU A 3 30.58 -18.44 2.52
CA GLU A 3 30.94 -19.03 3.81
C GLU A 3 29.84 -18.87 4.87
N ASN A 4 28.92 -17.93 4.69
CA ASN A 4 27.85 -17.64 5.64
C ASN A 4 26.52 -17.31 4.92
N PHE A 5 25.42 -17.39 5.67
CA PHE A 5 24.08 -17.08 5.16
C PHE A 5 23.88 -15.60 4.81
N GLU A 6 24.62 -14.70 5.46
CA GLU A 6 24.57 -13.26 5.19
C GLU A 6 24.96 -12.95 3.74
N SER A 7 25.93 -13.68 3.21
CA SER A 7 26.41 -13.53 1.82
C SER A 7 25.36 -13.88 0.76
N ILE A 8 24.28 -14.59 1.12
CA ILE A 8 23.20 -14.98 0.20
C ILE A 8 21.89 -14.26 0.47
N GLU A 9 21.80 -13.43 1.52
CA GLU A 9 20.61 -12.64 1.83
C GLU A 9 20.12 -11.74 0.69
N PRO A 10 20.99 -11.10 -0.11
CA PRO A 10 20.54 -10.31 -1.25
C PRO A 10 19.69 -11.11 -2.25
N LEU A 11 19.92 -12.43 -2.35
CA LEU A 11 19.17 -13.30 -3.25
C LEU A 11 17.74 -13.56 -2.75
N PHE A 12 17.45 -13.42 -1.46
CA PHE A 12 16.12 -13.67 -0.88
C PHE A 12 15.04 -12.71 -1.40
N GLN A 13 15.44 -11.63 -2.07
CA GLN A 13 14.51 -10.73 -2.76
C GLN A 13 13.93 -11.33 -4.05
N ILE A 14 14.53 -12.41 -4.56
CA ILE A 14 14.14 -13.05 -5.83
C ILE A 14 13.14 -14.17 -5.54
N SER A 15 11.86 -13.83 -5.49
CA SER A 15 10.76 -14.78 -5.18
C SER A 15 10.46 -15.79 -6.29
N SER A 16 10.95 -15.55 -7.50
CA SER A 16 10.72 -16.38 -8.70
C SER A 16 11.81 -17.42 -8.97
N LEU A 17 12.79 -17.57 -8.07
CA LEU A 17 13.89 -18.50 -8.26
C LEU A 17 13.39 -19.96 -8.23
N ILE A 18 13.60 -20.70 -9.32
CA ILE A 18 13.12 -22.09 -9.48
C ILE A 18 14.23 -23.11 -9.21
N GLU A 19 15.48 -22.75 -9.47
CA GLU A 19 16.66 -23.61 -9.27
C GLU A 19 17.78 -22.80 -8.60
N LEU A 20 18.38 -23.38 -7.56
CA LEU A 20 19.50 -22.82 -6.83
C LEU A 20 20.57 -23.89 -6.64
N ARG A 21 21.83 -23.54 -6.92
CA ARG A 21 22.99 -24.43 -6.74
C ARG A 21 24.05 -23.71 -5.92
N LEU A 22 24.28 -24.19 -4.71
CA LEU A 22 25.32 -23.75 -3.79
C LEU A 22 26.11 -24.93 -3.22
N ASP A 23 25.91 -26.17 -3.71
CA ASP A 23 26.59 -27.42 -3.34
C ASP A 23 28.13 -27.34 -3.31
N SER A 24 28.74 -26.47 -4.10
CA SER A 24 30.18 -26.21 -4.12
C SER A 24 30.65 -25.17 -3.08
N ASN A 25 29.78 -24.71 -2.17
CA ASN A 25 30.07 -23.74 -1.12
C ASN A 25 30.06 -24.36 0.27
N THR A 26 30.87 -23.80 1.18
CA THR A 26 31.05 -24.30 2.55
C THR A 26 29.77 -24.20 3.39
N ILE A 27 28.86 -23.29 3.03
CA ILE A 27 27.54 -23.12 3.65
C ILE A 27 26.66 -24.40 3.62
N CYS A 28 26.86 -25.28 2.62
CA CYS A 28 26.10 -26.53 2.49
C CYS A 28 26.64 -27.63 3.43
N SER A 29 27.93 -27.59 3.76
CA SER A 29 28.63 -28.68 4.46
C SER A 29 28.49 -28.64 5.99
N SER A 30 28.31 -27.46 6.58
CA SER A 30 28.33 -27.30 8.05
C SER A 30 27.03 -27.73 8.74
N ASN A 31 25.87 -27.47 8.13
CA ASN A 31 24.57 -27.89 8.66
C ASN A 31 23.56 -28.05 7.52
N GLN A 32 23.56 -29.22 6.89
CA GLN A 32 22.78 -29.47 5.67
C GLN A 32 21.27 -29.34 5.89
N VAL A 33 20.76 -29.70 7.08
CA VAL A 33 19.33 -29.65 7.41
C VAL A 33 18.86 -28.20 7.59
N GLU A 34 19.65 -27.39 8.31
CA GLU A 34 19.36 -25.96 8.51
C GLU A 34 19.50 -25.19 7.20
N TYR A 35 20.56 -25.44 6.44
CA TYR A 35 20.77 -24.86 5.11
C TYR A 35 19.61 -25.15 4.18
N ARG A 36 19.21 -26.43 4.05
CA ARG A 36 18.11 -26.85 3.17
C ARG A 36 16.80 -26.21 3.61
N SER A 37 16.50 -26.21 4.91
CA SER A 37 15.28 -25.60 5.46
C SER A 37 15.23 -24.09 5.23
N LYS A 38 16.36 -23.40 5.40
CA LYS A 38 16.48 -21.94 5.16
C LYS A 38 16.30 -21.59 3.69
N MET A 39 16.89 -22.36 2.76
CA MET A 39 16.72 -22.12 1.32
C MET A 39 15.28 -22.36 0.85
N ILE A 40 14.63 -23.42 1.32
CA ILE A 40 13.23 -23.72 0.98
C ILE A 40 12.29 -22.60 1.46
N ARG A 41 12.55 -22.02 2.64
CA ARG A 41 11.75 -20.92 3.19
C ARG A 41 11.98 -19.60 2.47
N SER A 42 13.23 -19.30 2.14
CA SER A 42 13.59 -18.05 1.46
C SER A 42 13.15 -18.01 -0.01
N PHE A 43 12.95 -19.17 -0.65
CA PHE A 43 12.59 -19.28 -2.07
C PHE A 43 11.31 -20.13 -2.26
N PRO A 44 10.10 -19.57 -2.14
CA PRO A 44 8.85 -20.33 -2.20
C PRO A 44 8.61 -21.04 -3.54
N ALA A 45 9.12 -20.47 -4.64
CA ALA A 45 9.01 -21.02 -6.00
C ALA A 45 10.07 -22.08 -6.32
N LEU A 46 11.00 -22.37 -5.40
CA LEU A 46 12.13 -23.25 -5.62
C LEU A 46 11.64 -24.69 -5.83
N LYS A 47 12.08 -25.28 -6.95
CA LYS A 47 11.80 -26.67 -7.34
C LYS A 47 13.04 -27.55 -7.24
N HIS A 48 14.23 -26.98 -7.42
CA HIS A 48 15.50 -27.71 -7.34
C HIS A 48 16.49 -26.95 -6.46
N LEU A 49 17.06 -27.65 -5.50
CA LEU A 49 18.15 -27.15 -4.67
C LEU A 49 19.31 -28.15 -4.77
N ASP A 50 20.47 -27.69 -5.23
CA ASP A 50 21.68 -28.50 -5.31
C ASP A 50 21.48 -29.81 -6.10
N LEU A 51 20.86 -29.67 -7.27
CA LEU A 51 20.50 -30.78 -8.18
C LEU A 51 19.44 -31.75 -7.60
N LYS A 52 18.93 -31.50 -6.39
CA LYS A 52 17.88 -32.32 -5.77
C LYS A 52 16.52 -31.67 -5.96
N PRO A 53 15.51 -32.40 -6.48
CA PRO A 53 14.15 -31.89 -6.54
C PRO A 53 13.59 -31.69 -5.12
N LEU A 54 12.73 -30.68 -4.99
CA LEU A 54 12.00 -30.35 -3.77
C LEU A 54 10.54 -30.80 -3.91
N ASN A 55 10.09 -31.62 -2.97
CA ASN A 55 8.70 -32.06 -2.89
C ASN A 55 7.96 -31.39 -1.72
N ASP A 56 6.65 -31.63 -1.61
CA ASP A 56 5.84 -31.02 -0.54
C ASP A 56 6.16 -31.58 0.85
N ALA A 57 6.77 -32.77 0.94
CA ALA A 57 7.26 -33.30 2.20
C ALA A 57 8.49 -32.52 2.68
N ASP A 58 9.43 -32.19 1.80
CA ASP A 58 10.59 -31.32 2.10
C ASP A 58 10.13 -29.94 2.59
N ARG A 59 9.09 -29.38 1.95
CA ARG A 59 8.51 -28.10 2.37
C ARG A 59 7.87 -28.19 3.75
N ARG A 60 7.14 -29.27 4.03
CA ARG A 60 6.55 -29.52 5.34
C ARG A 60 7.65 -29.70 6.41
N GLU A 61 8.70 -30.44 6.09
CA GLU A 61 9.82 -30.70 6.99
C GLU A 61 10.60 -29.41 7.30
N ALA A 62 10.86 -28.56 6.30
CA ALA A 62 11.50 -27.26 6.48
C ALA A 62 10.70 -26.33 7.41
N MET A 63 9.36 -26.42 7.39
CA MET A 63 8.48 -25.68 8.30
C MET A 63 8.47 -26.26 9.71
N LEU A 64 8.68 -27.57 9.87
CA LEU A 64 8.78 -28.23 11.18
C LEU A 64 10.14 -27.95 11.83
N HIS A 65 11.23 -27.96 11.05
CA HIS A 65 12.57 -27.65 11.56
C HIS A 65 12.69 -26.20 12.02
N ALA A 66 11.95 -25.26 11.42
CA ALA A 66 11.83 -23.88 11.91
C ALA A 66 11.31 -23.79 13.36
N ASN A 67 10.47 -24.72 13.78
CA ASN A 67 9.93 -24.77 15.14
C ASN A 67 10.86 -25.50 16.12
N SER A 68 11.80 -26.30 15.61
CA SER A 68 12.71 -27.13 16.40
C SER A 68 14.09 -26.49 16.60
N THR A 69 14.64 -25.81 15.59
CA THR A 69 15.92 -25.08 15.71
C THR A 69 15.80 -23.78 16.52
N ASN A 70 14.58 -23.34 16.82
CA ASN A 70 14.31 -22.27 17.78
C ASN A 70 14.51 -22.69 19.26
N LYS A 71 14.93 -23.94 19.54
CA LYS A 71 15.17 -24.45 20.90
C LYS A 71 16.64 -24.66 21.27
N GLY A 72 17.59 -24.28 20.42
CA GLY A 72 19.01 -24.58 20.61
C GLY A 72 19.93 -23.39 20.33
N GLY A 73 19.82 -22.34 21.14
CA GLY A 73 20.81 -21.25 21.14
C GLY A 73 20.17 -19.88 21.24
N VAL A 74 20.39 -19.22 22.37
CA VAL A 74 19.86 -17.91 22.80
C VAL A 74 18.48 -18.01 23.45
N ASN A 75 18.49 -18.30 24.75
CA ASN A 75 17.58 -17.78 25.78
C ASN A 75 16.15 -17.42 25.36
N GLY A 76 15.22 -18.33 25.67
CA GLY A 76 13.86 -18.01 26.10
C GLY A 76 12.89 -17.59 25.01
N ASP A 77 11.76 -18.29 24.95
CA ASP A 77 10.50 -17.70 24.52
C ASP A 77 10.35 -16.36 25.26
N ASP A 78 10.64 -15.24 24.58
CA ASP A 78 10.33 -13.93 25.12
C ASP A 78 8.80 -13.86 25.24
N PRO A 79 8.24 -13.91 26.45
CA PRO A 79 6.80 -13.91 26.63
C PRO A 79 6.19 -12.64 26.04
N GLU A 80 6.96 -11.56 25.96
CA GLU A 80 6.55 -10.30 25.34
C GLU A 80 6.42 -10.44 23.82
N ALA A 81 7.40 -11.06 23.15
CA ALA A 81 7.32 -11.33 21.71
C ALA A 81 6.15 -12.28 21.35
N VAL A 82 5.88 -13.29 22.18
CA VAL A 82 4.73 -14.19 21.99
C VAL A 82 3.42 -13.45 22.21
N ALA A 83 3.31 -12.65 23.27
CA ALA A 83 2.14 -11.82 23.55
C ALA A 83 1.88 -10.80 22.43
N ARG A 84 2.95 -10.16 21.92
CA ARG A 84 2.92 -9.26 20.76
C ARG A 84 2.38 -9.95 19.53
N ALA A 85 2.96 -11.11 19.16
CA ALA A 85 2.52 -11.88 17.99
C ALA A 85 1.06 -12.31 18.10
N HIS A 86 0.65 -12.75 19.30
CA HIS A 86 -0.74 -13.10 19.59
C HIS A 86 -1.67 -11.89 19.44
N ALA A 87 -1.34 -10.73 20.02
CA ALA A 87 -2.14 -9.51 19.92
C ALA A 87 -2.35 -9.06 18.46
N ILE A 88 -1.27 -9.06 17.67
CA ILE A 88 -1.33 -8.73 16.23
C ILE A 88 -2.20 -9.74 15.48
N SER A 89 -2.05 -11.03 15.76
CA SER A 89 -2.85 -12.11 15.16
C SER A 89 -4.35 -11.95 15.46
N CYS A 90 -4.72 -11.62 16.69
CA CYS A 90 -6.11 -11.35 17.08
C CYS A 90 -6.71 -10.16 16.31
N VAL A 91 -5.96 -9.05 16.21
CA VAL A 91 -6.38 -7.86 15.45
C VAL A 91 -6.58 -8.20 13.98
N LYS A 92 -5.60 -8.88 13.36
CA LYS A 92 -5.67 -9.31 11.96
C LYS A 92 -6.88 -10.22 11.70
N SER A 93 -7.10 -11.22 12.55
CA SER A 93 -8.23 -12.15 12.42
C SER A 93 -9.58 -11.44 12.50
N THR A 94 -9.69 -10.44 13.38
CA THR A 94 -10.89 -9.61 13.51
C THR A 94 -11.11 -8.74 12.26
N TRP A 95 -10.03 -8.17 11.72
CA TRP A 95 -10.06 -7.39 10.50
C TRP A 95 -10.49 -8.21 9.28
N GLU A 96 -9.94 -9.40 9.10
CA GLU A 96 -10.29 -10.29 7.99
C GLU A 96 -11.74 -10.77 8.05
N ARG A 97 -12.26 -11.06 9.25
CA ARG A 97 -13.66 -11.45 9.45
C ARG A 97 -14.65 -10.37 8.97
N ARG A 98 -14.33 -9.08 9.21
CA ARG A 98 -15.16 -7.95 8.74
C ARG A 98 -15.20 -7.84 7.22
N LYS A 99 -14.13 -8.20 6.51
CA LYS A 99 -14.14 -8.22 5.04
C LYS A 99 -15.10 -9.28 4.49
N ILE A 100 -15.24 -10.41 5.18
CA ILE A 100 -16.08 -11.53 4.74
C ILE A 100 -17.57 -11.25 5.03
N SER A 101 -17.89 -10.62 6.16
CA SER A 101 -19.29 -10.32 6.53
C SER A 101 -19.99 -9.30 5.62
N CYS A 102 -19.26 -8.52 4.81
CA CYS A 102 -19.84 -7.56 3.85
C CYS A 102 -20.07 -8.14 2.44
N VAL A 103 -19.77 -9.43 2.18
CA VAL A 103 -19.86 -10.04 0.83
C VAL A 103 -21.05 -11.02 0.70
N GLY A 104 -21.86 -11.22 1.74
CA GLY A 104 -23.04 -12.08 1.65
C GLY A 104 -24.28 -11.34 2.09
N TYR A 105 -25.13 -10.92 1.15
CA TYR A 105 -26.61 -10.95 1.23
C TYR A 105 -27.22 -10.45 -0.09
N GLU A 106 -27.31 -11.35 -1.07
CA GLU A 106 -28.48 -11.47 -1.93
C GLU A 106 -28.75 -12.97 -2.10
N GLU A 107 -29.35 -13.61 -1.08
CA GLU A 107 -30.36 -14.65 -1.29
C GLU A 107 -30.96 -15.15 0.04
N ARG A 108 -32.29 -15.17 0.06
CA ARG A 108 -33.21 -15.94 0.90
C ARG A 108 -33.43 -15.54 2.37
N GLU A 109 -34.60 -14.93 2.55
CA GLU A 109 -35.44 -15.03 3.76
C GLU A 109 -35.59 -16.48 4.22
N ILE A 110 -34.95 -16.83 5.34
CA ILE A 110 -35.46 -17.83 6.27
C ILE A 110 -35.15 -17.30 7.68
N MET A 111 -36.20 -16.94 8.42
CA MET A 111 -36.13 -16.68 9.85
C MET A 111 -35.73 -17.96 10.61
N PRO A 112 -34.86 -17.86 11.62
CA PRO A 112 -35.00 -18.68 12.81
C PRO A 112 -35.19 -17.79 14.04
N ASN A 113 -36.28 -18.08 14.74
CA ASN A 113 -36.57 -17.64 16.09
C ASN A 113 -35.49 -18.12 17.08
N ASN A 114 -35.27 -17.29 18.10
CA ASN A 114 -34.66 -17.60 19.41
C ASN A 114 -33.17 -17.99 19.41
N ARG A 115 -32.31 -17.10 19.92
CA ARG A 115 -32.00 -16.96 21.37
C ARG A 115 -30.80 -16.02 21.50
N GLU A 116 -30.90 -15.09 22.43
CA GLU A 116 -29.90 -14.07 22.75
C GLU A 116 -28.50 -14.69 22.97
N GLU A 117 -27.60 -14.50 22.02
CA GLU A 117 -26.16 -14.43 22.28
C GLU A 117 -25.61 -13.18 21.60
N SER A 118 -26.03 -12.03 22.14
CA SER A 118 -25.24 -10.79 22.10
C SER A 118 -23.95 -11.01 22.88
N SER A 119 -23.05 -11.85 22.36
CA SER A 119 -21.66 -11.81 22.77
C SER A 119 -21.09 -10.53 22.16
N VAL A 120 -20.96 -9.54 23.03
CA VAL A 120 -20.27 -8.27 22.85
C VAL A 120 -19.02 -8.47 21.98
N TYR A 121 -19.14 -8.23 20.67
CA TYR A 121 -17.98 -8.12 19.80
C TYR A 121 -17.25 -6.86 20.26
N ASN A 122 -16.27 -7.05 21.14
CA ASN A 122 -15.50 -5.96 21.70
C ASN A 122 -14.72 -5.33 20.53
N ASN A 123 -15.30 -4.29 19.93
CA ASN A 123 -14.76 -3.56 18.79
C ASN A 123 -13.47 -2.79 19.13
N ASN A 124 -12.86 -3.06 20.28
CA ASN A 124 -11.72 -2.38 20.87
C ASN A 124 -10.42 -3.20 20.81
N THR A 125 -10.35 -4.26 20.00
CA THR A 125 -9.07 -4.93 19.78
C THR A 125 -8.13 -3.98 19.01
N GLY A 126 -7.13 -3.50 19.72
CA GLY A 126 -6.09 -2.61 19.22
C GLY A 126 -4.77 -2.91 19.94
N PHE A 127 -3.67 -2.74 19.22
CA PHE A 127 -2.32 -2.89 19.77
C PHE A 127 -1.43 -1.81 19.14
N SER A 128 -0.54 -1.22 19.92
CA SER A 128 0.41 -0.24 19.39
C SER A 128 1.77 -0.42 20.01
N GLU A 129 2.80 -0.10 19.24
CA GLU A 129 4.19 -0.22 19.66
C GLU A 129 5.08 0.77 18.89
N VAL A 130 6.29 1.00 19.38
CA VAL A 130 7.30 1.80 18.67
C VAL A 130 8.42 0.90 18.21
N GLU A 131 8.50 0.66 16.89
CA GLU A 131 9.59 -0.09 16.27
C GLU A 131 10.80 0.84 16.04
N VAL A 132 11.99 0.33 16.35
CA VAL A 132 13.26 1.06 16.26
C VAL A 132 14.15 0.42 15.19
N TYR A 133 14.51 1.20 14.18
CA TYR A 133 15.40 0.77 13.10
C TYR A 133 16.55 1.77 12.95
N GLY A 134 17.66 1.55 13.66
CA GLY A 134 18.76 2.53 13.71
C GLY A 134 18.30 3.85 14.32
N ASP A 135 18.31 4.94 13.56
CA ASP A 135 17.77 6.26 13.94
C ASP A 135 16.28 6.45 13.60
N TYR A 136 15.71 5.47 12.89
CA TYR A 136 14.33 5.48 12.48
C TYR A 136 13.42 4.97 13.61
N ARG A 137 12.28 5.63 13.84
CA ARG A 137 11.36 5.36 14.96
C ARG A 137 9.94 5.36 14.41
N VAL A 138 9.31 4.19 14.37
CA VAL A 138 8.00 4.00 13.76
C VAL A 138 6.98 3.68 14.84
N LEU A 139 5.99 4.54 15.01
CA LEU A 139 4.81 4.19 15.80
C LEU A 139 3.93 3.29 14.93
N VAL A 140 3.78 2.03 15.29
CA VAL A 140 2.92 1.08 14.60
C VAL A 140 1.63 0.93 15.39
N ILE A 141 0.50 1.16 14.72
CA ILE A 141 -0.85 1.09 15.27
C ILE A 141 -1.59 -0.03 14.53
N TYR A 142 -1.93 -1.07 15.27
CA TYR A 142 -2.73 -2.20 14.83
C TYR A 142 -4.16 -2.04 15.34
N GLY A 143 -5.14 -2.16 14.45
CA GLY A 143 -6.56 -2.13 14.84
C GLY A 143 -6.97 -0.80 15.46
N ASN A 144 -7.76 -0.84 16.52
CA ASN A 144 -8.38 0.38 17.07
C ASN A 144 -7.52 1.15 18.08
N ALA A 145 -6.21 0.88 18.19
CA ALA A 145 -5.30 1.53 19.14
C ALA A 145 -4.89 2.97 18.71
N LEU A 146 -5.86 3.79 18.35
CA LEU A 146 -5.63 5.15 17.84
C LEU A 146 -5.29 6.15 18.95
N GLU A 147 -5.57 5.82 20.20
CA GLU A 147 -5.12 6.52 21.41
C GLU A 147 -3.59 6.64 21.47
N ALA A 148 -2.87 5.77 20.76
CA ALA A 148 -1.42 5.83 20.63
C ALA A 148 -0.92 7.16 20.02
N LEU A 149 -1.77 7.85 19.26
CA LEU A 149 -1.47 9.17 18.70
C LEU A 149 -1.38 10.26 19.78
N GLU A 150 -1.99 10.05 20.95
CA GLU A 150 -1.99 10.98 22.08
C GLU A 150 -0.78 10.76 23.03
N LEU A 151 0.00 9.70 22.81
CA LEU A 151 1.18 9.40 23.62
C LEU A 151 2.26 10.46 23.45
N THR A 152 2.37 11.35 24.43
CA THR A 152 3.35 12.45 24.47
C THR A 152 4.80 11.96 24.32
N LYS A 153 5.10 10.77 24.84
CA LYS A 153 6.42 10.11 24.67
C LYS A 153 6.78 9.88 23.21
N ALA A 154 5.80 9.66 22.33
CA ALA A 154 6.02 9.40 20.90
C ALA A 154 6.22 10.69 20.09
N HIS A 155 5.64 11.81 20.52
CA HIS A 155 5.59 13.08 19.76
C HIS A 155 6.97 13.64 19.37
N ALA A 156 7.95 13.53 20.25
CA ALA A 156 9.31 14.03 20.00
C ALA A 156 10.23 13.02 19.31
N LEU A 157 9.88 11.72 19.33
CA LEU A 157 10.78 10.64 18.92
C LEU A 157 10.46 10.10 17.53
N VAL A 158 9.16 9.99 17.22
CA VAL A 158 8.67 9.25 16.05
C VAL A 158 8.82 10.07 14.78
N ASN A 159 9.43 9.45 13.76
CA ASN A 159 9.53 10.01 12.41
C ASN A 159 8.53 9.41 11.42
N ALA A 160 7.85 8.32 11.82
CA ALA A 160 6.84 7.67 10.99
C ALA A 160 5.72 7.02 11.77
N ILE A 161 4.52 7.03 11.21
CA ILE A 161 3.37 6.32 11.77
C ILE A 161 2.89 5.28 10.76
N SER A 162 2.72 4.04 11.21
CA SER A 162 2.19 2.93 10.43
C SER A 162 0.84 2.50 10.97
N PHE A 163 -0.20 2.65 10.16
CA PHE A 163 -1.53 2.14 10.45
C PHE A 163 -1.72 0.78 9.77
N ARG A 164 -2.04 -0.25 10.55
CA ARG A 164 -2.25 -1.61 10.06
C ARG A 164 -3.58 -2.19 10.52
N TYR A 165 -4.37 -2.73 9.60
CA TYR A 165 -5.67 -3.33 9.91
C TYR A 165 -6.66 -2.34 10.58
N VAL A 166 -6.63 -1.07 10.14
CA VAL A 166 -7.49 0.00 10.66
C VAL A 166 -8.34 0.55 9.52
N GLY A 167 -9.61 0.85 9.78
CA GLY A 167 -10.49 1.50 8.80
C GLY A 167 -10.02 2.93 8.50
N ILE A 168 -9.98 3.31 7.22
CA ILE A 168 -9.48 4.60 6.75
C ILE A 168 -10.29 5.77 7.32
N GLY A 169 -11.61 5.59 7.46
CA GLY A 169 -12.47 6.58 8.13
C GLY A 169 -12.06 6.82 9.58
N LYS A 170 -11.67 5.76 10.32
CA LYS A 170 -11.20 5.91 11.70
C LYS A 170 -9.84 6.61 11.76
N ILE A 171 -8.94 6.26 10.84
CA ILE A 171 -7.63 6.93 10.75
C ILE A 171 -7.82 8.42 10.46
N MET A 172 -8.67 8.78 9.50
CA MET A 172 -8.94 10.17 9.13
C MET A 172 -9.46 10.98 10.32
N THR A 173 -10.44 10.44 11.04
CA THR A 173 -11.00 11.07 12.25
C THR A 173 -9.93 11.23 13.32
N ALA A 174 -9.16 10.19 13.63
CA ALA A 174 -8.15 10.23 14.68
C ALA A 174 -6.98 11.16 14.33
N ALA A 175 -6.49 11.14 13.09
CA ALA A 175 -5.41 12.02 12.63
C ALA A 175 -5.81 13.50 12.68
N THR A 176 -7.08 13.80 12.36
CA THR A 176 -7.61 15.17 12.44
C THR A 176 -7.75 15.62 13.90
N ASN A 177 -8.21 14.74 14.80
CA ASN A 177 -8.46 15.05 16.21
C ASN A 177 -7.17 15.09 17.05
N ALA A 178 -6.28 14.09 16.92
CA ALA A 178 -5.06 13.95 17.73
C ALA A 178 -4.01 15.05 17.42
N ASN A 179 -4.26 15.84 16.39
CA ASN A 179 -3.42 16.94 15.95
C ASN A 179 -1.97 16.51 15.72
N LEU A 180 -1.73 15.89 14.57
CA LEU A 180 -0.39 15.42 14.16
C LEU A 180 0.70 16.52 14.19
N LYS A 181 0.35 17.80 14.41
CA LYS A 181 1.30 18.89 14.68
C LYS A 181 2.24 18.59 15.86
N HIS A 182 1.79 17.84 16.87
CA HIS A 182 2.61 17.53 18.05
C HIS A 182 3.81 16.64 17.68
N PHE A 183 3.68 15.83 16.63
CA PHE A 183 4.76 14.97 16.14
C PHE A 183 5.79 15.78 15.36
N THR A 184 6.73 16.42 16.07
CA THR A 184 7.67 17.38 15.48
C THR A 184 8.57 16.79 14.39
N ARG A 185 8.97 15.52 14.55
CA ARG A 185 9.87 14.81 13.62
C ARG A 185 9.16 13.96 12.56
N LEU A 186 7.84 13.80 12.66
CA LEU A 186 7.06 12.99 11.73
C LEU A 186 7.11 13.56 10.31
N ARG A 187 7.41 12.68 9.35
CA ARG A 187 7.44 12.97 7.92
C ARG A 187 6.81 11.87 7.07
N ARG A 188 6.72 10.64 7.60
CA ARG A 188 6.24 9.46 6.87
C ARG A 188 4.95 8.90 7.45
N LEU A 189 3.97 8.65 6.58
CA LEU A 189 2.75 7.92 6.90
C LEU A 189 2.68 6.62 6.10
N ILE A 190 2.39 5.52 6.77
CA ILE A 190 2.35 4.18 6.19
C ILE A 190 0.96 3.59 6.42
N PHE A 191 0.29 3.19 5.34
CA PHE A 191 -1.02 2.56 5.33
C PHE A 191 -0.88 1.15 4.76
N SER A 192 -0.98 0.14 5.62
CA SER A 192 -0.81 -1.27 5.23
C SER A 192 -2.01 -2.09 5.65
N PHE A 193 -2.58 -2.85 4.71
CA PHE A 193 -3.74 -3.72 4.99
C PHE A 193 -4.94 -2.97 5.57
N ASN A 194 -5.20 -1.76 5.07
CA ASN A 194 -6.42 -1.01 5.40
C ASN A 194 -7.51 -1.31 4.34
N ASP A 195 -8.58 -0.54 4.39
CA ASP A 195 -9.74 -0.55 3.49
C ASP A 195 -9.76 0.67 2.57
N LEU A 196 -8.60 1.29 2.32
CA LEU A 196 -8.47 2.46 1.45
C LEU A 196 -8.79 2.07 -0.01
N GLN A 197 -9.93 2.56 -0.49
CA GLN A 197 -10.51 2.18 -1.79
C GLN A 197 -10.43 3.29 -2.80
N LEU A 198 -10.71 4.52 -2.39
CA LEU A 198 -10.84 5.69 -3.26
C LEU A 198 -9.65 6.62 -3.10
N PHE A 199 -9.37 7.37 -4.17
CA PHE A 199 -8.33 8.40 -4.13
C PHE A 199 -8.71 9.56 -3.19
N GLU A 200 -10.00 9.92 -3.16
CA GLU A 200 -10.50 11.03 -2.36
C GLU A 200 -10.30 10.84 -0.85
N GLU A 201 -10.24 9.58 -0.38
CA GLU A 201 -9.97 9.22 1.01
C GLU A 201 -8.54 9.60 1.45
N LEU A 202 -7.65 9.95 0.53
CA LEU A 202 -6.31 10.46 0.82
C LEU A 202 -6.23 11.99 0.87
N LEU A 203 -7.30 12.72 0.49
CA LEU A 203 -7.23 14.18 0.38
C LEU A 203 -6.89 14.88 1.69
N TRP A 204 -7.28 14.32 2.83
CA TRP A 204 -6.95 14.87 4.15
C TRP A 204 -5.44 14.95 4.38
N LEU A 205 -4.62 14.15 3.68
CA LEU A 205 -3.17 14.27 3.75
C LEU A 205 -2.67 15.64 3.27
N SER A 206 -3.43 16.36 2.45
CA SER A 206 -3.09 17.73 2.04
C SER A 206 -3.10 18.72 3.20
N SER A 207 -3.85 18.45 4.27
CA SER A 207 -3.97 19.36 5.44
C SER A 207 -2.91 19.11 6.51
N VAL A 208 -2.22 17.96 6.50
CA VAL A 208 -1.24 17.60 7.55
C VAL A 208 0.15 18.19 7.32
N GLY A 209 0.37 18.87 6.19
CA GLY A 209 1.62 19.57 5.89
C GLY A 209 2.83 18.64 5.76
N SER A 210 3.97 19.04 6.34
CA SER A 210 5.24 18.29 6.23
C SER A 210 5.22 16.91 6.90
N LYS A 211 4.14 16.56 7.63
CA LYS A 211 3.98 15.26 8.29
C LYS A 211 3.72 14.11 7.33
N ALA A 212 3.34 14.42 6.09
CA ALA A 212 3.08 13.45 5.02
C ALA A 212 3.95 13.71 3.78
N GLU A 213 5.23 14.06 4.00
CA GLU A 213 6.23 14.17 2.92
C GLU A 213 6.44 12.81 2.22
N GLU A 214 6.39 11.73 2.97
CA GLU A 214 6.53 10.38 2.44
C GLU A 214 5.30 9.55 2.77
N VAL A 215 4.65 9.01 1.74
CA VAL A 215 3.44 8.19 1.90
C VAL A 215 3.72 6.79 1.39
N PHE A 216 3.45 5.78 2.21
CA PHE A 216 3.52 4.39 1.82
C PHE A 216 2.12 3.78 1.91
N ILE A 217 1.70 3.14 0.83
CA ILE A 217 0.40 2.47 0.71
C ILE A 217 0.65 1.09 0.13
N SER A 218 0.39 0.07 0.93
CA SER A 218 0.52 -1.34 0.55
C SER A 218 -0.70 -2.12 0.96
N ASN A 219 -1.02 -3.17 0.19
CA ASN A 219 -2.13 -4.09 0.49
C ASN A 219 -3.48 -3.40 0.74
N ASN A 220 -3.76 -2.35 -0.03
CA ASN A 220 -5.02 -1.62 -0.04
C ASN A 220 -5.66 -1.71 -1.44
N PRO A 221 -7.01 -1.74 -1.57
CA PRO A 221 -7.67 -1.78 -2.87
C PRO A 221 -7.23 -0.66 -3.83
N VAL A 222 -6.94 0.54 -3.30
CA VAL A 222 -6.45 1.67 -4.09
C VAL A 222 -5.13 1.39 -4.83
N CYS A 223 -4.30 0.46 -4.34
CA CYS A 223 -3.02 0.11 -4.96
C CYS A 223 -3.19 -0.49 -6.38
N ALA A 224 -4.34 -1.08 -6.69
CA ALA A 224 -4.63 -1.62 -8.01
C ALA A 224 -4.95 -0.53 -9.05
N LYS A 225 -5.10 0.74 -8.63
CA LYS A 225 -5.47 1.85 -9.51
C LYS A 225 -4.21 2.51 -10.09
N THR A 226 -4.12 2.52 -11.42
CA THR A 226 -2.95 2.99 -12.19
C THR A 226 -2.60 4.46 -11.96
N LEU A 227 -3.58 5.30 -11.64
CA LEU A 227 -3.41 6.74 -11.51
C LEU A 227 -3.03 7.23 -10.10
N LEU A 228 -2.82 6.33 -9.14
CA LEU A 228 -2.56 6.70 -7.73
C LEU A 228 -1.44 7.72 -7.58
N LYS A 229 -0.27 7.46 -8.18
CA LYS A 229 0.89 8.38 -8.09
C LYS A 229 0.59 9.76 -8.68
N ARG A 230 -0.16 9.81 -9.79
CA ARG A 230 -0.54 11.07 -10.46
C ARG A 230 -1.58 11.83 -9.66
N PHE A 231 -2.55 11.13 -9.06
CA PHE A 231 -3.53 11.71 -8.16
C PHE A 231 -2.87 12.35 -6.94
N ILE A 232 -1.99 11.63 -6.25
CA ILE A 232 -1.24 12.15 -5.09
C ILE A 232 -0.44 13.38 -5.49
N GLY A 233 0.30 13.33 -6.60
CA GLY A 233 1.05 14.49 -7.10
C GLY A 233 0.18 15.71 -7.42
N ALA A 234 -1.05 15.50 -7.89
CA ALA A 234 -1.99 16.58 -8.24
C ALA A 234 -2.68 17.21 -7.02
N ARG A 235 -3.09 16.37 -6.06
CA ARG A 235 -4.00 16.76 -4.98
C ARG A 235 -3.33 16.90 -3.62
N ILE A 236 -2.20 16.25 -3.40
CA ILE A 236 -1.49 16.18 -2.11
C ILE A 236 -0.10 16.79 -2.32
N SER A 237 -0.05 18.12 -2.35
CA SER A 237 1.16 18.85 -2.75
C SER A 237 2.34 18.67 -1.80
N ASN A 238 2.07 18.39 -0.53
CA ASN A 238 3.06 18.13 0.51
C ASN A 238 3.76 16.76 0.36
N ALA A 239 3.16 15.79 -0.32
CA ALA A 239 3.80 14.50 -0.57
C ALA A 239 4.91 14.65 -1.62
N LEU A 240 6.12 14.21 -1.27
CA LEU A 240 7.31 14.19 -2.11
C LEU A 240 7.61 12.79 -2.64
N ARG A 241 7.30 11.75 -1.86
CA ARG A 241 7.52 10.35 -2.24
C ARG A 241 6.28 9.49 -2.01
N LEU A 242 6.04 8.56 -2.91
CA LEU A 242 5.04 7.50 -2.79
C LEU A 242 5.73 6.14 -2.89
N ASN A 243 5.57 5.27 -1.90
CA ASN A 243 6.14 3.91 -1.89
C ASN A 243 7.66 3.88 -2.16
N GLY A 244 8.38 4.88 -1.66
CA GLY A 244 9.82 5.03 -1.88
C GLY A 244 10.20 5.70 -3.20
N GLU A 245 9.28 5.88 -4.15
CA GLU A 245 9.54 6.60 -5.40
C GLU A 245 9.25 8.10 -5.26
N GLU A 246 10.10 8.92 -5.87
CA GLU A 246 9.85 10.37 -5.95
C GLU A 246 8.64 10.69 -6.84
N ILE A 247 7.86 11.69 -6.43
CA ILE A 247 6.78 12.27 -7.21
C ILE A 247 7.35 13.42 -8.04
N THR A 248 7.58 13.15 -9.32
CA THR A 248 8.26 14.08 -10.23
C THR A 248 7.36 15.25 -10.64
N SER A 249 7.96 16.32 -11.16
CA SER A 249 7.21 17.45 -11.75
C SER A 249 6.26 17.00 -12.87
N SER A 250 6.68 16.03 -13.69
CA SER A 250 5.87 15.44 -14.75
C SER A 250 4.63 14.73 -14.20
N ASP A 251 4.78 13.95 -13.11
CA ASP A 251 3.66 13.30 -12.43
C ASP A 251 2.63 14.32 -11.94
N ARG A 252 3.11 15.45 -11.39
CA ARG A 252 2.27 16.55 -10.92
C ARG A 252 1.56 17.27 -12.07
N GLN A 253 2.23 17.50 -13.19
CA GLN A 253 1.64 18.14 -14.36
C GLN A 253 0.56 17.27 -15.00
N LEU A 254 0.87 16.00 -15.26
CA LEU A 254 -0.10 15.03 -15.78
C LEU A 254 -1.27 14.86 -14.82
N GLY A 255 -0.98 14.74 -13.53
CA GLY A 255 -2.02 14.66 -12.50
C GLY A 255 -2.95 15.88 -12.51
N LYS A 256 -2.45 17.11 -12.69
CA LYS A 256 -3.30 18.31 -12.79
C LYS A 256 -4.21 18.30 -14.04
N GLN A 257 -3.76 17.69 -15.13
CA GLN A 257 -4.57 17.54 -16.35
C GLN A 257 -5.66 16.49 -16.16
N LEU A 258 -5.32 15.36 -15.52
CA LEU A 258 -6.25 14.24 -15.27
C LEU A 258 -7.23 14.51 -14.14
N PHE A 259 -6.83 15.30 -13.14
CA PHE A 259 -7.60 15.62 -11.94
C PHE A 259 -7.71 17.14 -11.74
N PRO A 260 -8.38 17.86 -12.66
CA PRO A 260 -8.53 19.30 -12.55
C PRO A 260 -9.20 19.65 -11.22
N LYS A 261 -8.70 20.68 -10.54
CA LYS A 261 -9.41 21.22 -9.38
C LYS A 261 -10.76 21.76 -9.86
N PRO A 262 -11.88 21.45 -9.17
CA PRO A 262 -13.16 22.04 -9.52
C PRO A 262 -13.00 23.56 -9.53
N VAL A 263 -13.24 24.15 -10.70
CA VAL A 263 -13.22 25.61 -10.87
C VAL A 263 -14.44 26.12 -10.12
N VAL A 264 -14.22 26.70 -8.95
CA VAL A 264 -15.27 27.49 -8.30
C VAL A 264 -15.62 28.62 -9.27
N PRO A 265 -16.87 28.72 -9.78
CA PRO A 265 -17.26 29.84 -10.60
C PRO A 265 -17.06 31.10 -9.76
N ARG A 266 -16.06 31.91 -10.11
CA ARG A 266 -16.01 33.29 -9.62
C ARG A 266 -17.25 33.95 -10.17
N VAL A 267 -18.26 34.13 -9.32
CA VAL A 267 -19.32 35.09 -9.56
C VAL A 267 -18.60 36.42 -9.77
N ARG A 268 -18.51 36.84 -11.04
CA ARG A 268 -18.12 38.20 -11.38
C ARG A 268 -19.23 39.07 -10.80
N SER A 269 -18.97 39.69 -9.66
CA SER A 269 -19.80 40.79 -9.18
C SER A 269 -19.76 41.87 -10.27
N LEU A 270 -20.93 42.12 -10.84
CA LEU A 270 -21.19 43.14 -11.85
C LEU A 270 -21.09 44.52 -11.16
N GLU A 271 -20.12 45.30 -11.62
CA GLU A 271 -19.98 46.76 -11.64
C GLU A 271 -20.55 47.65 -10.50
N SER A 272 -19.69 48.55 -10.03
CA SER A 272 -20.03 49.97 -9.87
C SER A 272 -18.82 50.84 -10.27
N PRO A 273 -18.98 51.92 -11.05
CA PRO A 273 -17.88 52.67 -11.62
C PRO A 273 -17.66 54.01 -10.91
N GLU A 274 -16.48 54.27 -10.34
CA GLU A 274 -16.06 55.65 -10.02
C GLU A 274 -14.57 55.90 -10.32
N LEU A 275 -14.37 56.60 -11.44
CA LEU A 275 -13.45 57.70 -11.72
C LEU A 275 -12.07 57.79 -11.02
N ALA A 276 -11.05 57.57 -11.87
CA ALA A 276 -9.91 58.45 -12.16
C ALA A 276 -8.92 58.86 -11.04
N SER A 277 -7.64 58.51 -11.22
CA SER A 277 -6.63 59.50 -11.67
C SER A 277 -5.21 58.94 -11.92
N LYS A 278 -4.74 59.21 -13.15
CA LYS A 278 -3.39 59.64 -13.58
C LYS A 278 -2.15 58.73 -13.42
N ALA A 279 -1.84 58.07 -14.54
CA ALA A 279 -0.61 58.21 -15.36
C ALA A 279 0.79 58.10 -14.73
N ARG A 280 1.60 57.13 -15.21
CA ARG A 280 2.83 57.45 -15.98
C ARG A 280 3.25 56.30 -16.91
N VAL A 281 3.49 56.68 -18.16
CA VAL A 281 3.96 55.88 -19.31
C VAL A 281 5.46 55.59 -19.21
N LYS A 282 5.87 54.37 -19.58
CA LYS A 282 7.09 54.15 -20.37
C LYS A 282 7.02 52.81 -21.14
N ASP A 283 6.75 52.95 -22.44
CA ASP A 283 7.05 52.06 -23.57
C ASP A 283 8.53 51.61 -23.57
N VAL A 284 9.05 50.55 -24.21
CA VAL A 284 8.59 49.47 -25.12
C VAL A 284 9.81 48.54 -25.26
N LYS A 285 9.64 47.21 -25.40
CA LYS A 285 10.22 46.43 -26.51
C LYS A 285 9.64 45.00 -26.56
N ASP A 286 8.79 44.81 -27.56
CA ASP A 286 8.28 43.52 -28.03
C ASP A 286 9.40 42.56 -28.46
N MET A 287 9.24 41.28 -28.09
CA MET A 287 9.66 40.16 -28.93
C MET A 287 8.55 39.11 -28.91
N LYS A 288 7.76 39.16 -29.99
CA LYS A 288 6.64 38.30 -30.32
C LYS A 288 7.19 36.91 -30.71
N LEU A 289 6.94 35.87 -29.89
CA LEU A 289 7.12 34.48 -30.32
C LEU A 289 5.76 33.84 -30.62
N SER A 290 5.70 33.24 -31.80
CA SER A 290 4.55 32.80 -32.55
C SER A 290 3.70 31.72 -31.86
N ARG A 291 2.40 32.00 -31.72
CA ARG A 291 1.34 31.03 -31.46
C ARG A 291 1.10 30.18 -32.72
N SER A 292 1.71 29.00 -32.79
CA SER A 292 1.37 28.02 -33.84
C SER A 292 1.47 26.55 -33.41
N SER A 293 1.84 26.25 -32.16
CA SER A 293 2.12 24.87 -31.74
C SER A 293 0.99 24.15 -30.98
N SER A 294 -0.14 24.82 -30.70
CA SER A 294 -1.21 24.27 -29.85
C SER A 294 -2.21 23.37 -30.57
N THR A 295 -2.33 23.48 -31.89
CA THR A 295 -3.34 22.73 -32.67
C THR A 295 -2.84 21.32 -33.06
N VAL A 296 -1.55 21.16 -33.35
CA VAL A 296 -0.96 19.87 -33.74
C VAL A 296 -0.87 18.91 -32.54
N ALA A 297 -0.52 19.44 -31.35
CA ALA A 297 -0.48 18.63 -30.13
C ALA A 297 -1.87 18.12 -29.71
N SER A 298 -2.93 18.92 -29.92
CA SER A 298 -4.30 18.53 -29.56
C SER A 298 -4.83 17.39 -30.43
N SER A 299 -4.45 17.33 -31.71
CA SER A 299 -4.84 16.24 -32.63
C SER A 299 -4.15 14.92 -32.28
N ALA A 300 -2.83 14.95 -32.03
CA ALA A 300 -2.07 13.77 -31.63
C ALA A 300 -2.56 13.19 -30.29
N ILE A 301 -3.02 14.05 -29.37
CA ILE A 301 -3.59 13.63 -28.08
C ILE A 301 -4.94 12.91 -28.30
N THR A 302 -5.82 13.41 -29.16
CA THR A 302 -7.09 12.74 -29.47
C THR A 302 -6.86 11.36 -30.08
N GLU A 303 -5.90 11.21 -30.99
CA GLU A 303 -5.53 9.91 -31.57
C GLU A 303 -5.02 8.90 -30.52
N ILE A 304 -4.26 9.38 -29.52
CA ILE A 304 -3.81 8.54 -28.40
C ILE A 304 -5.00 8.08 -27.55
N PHE A 305 -5.95 8.97 -27.25
CA PHE A 305 -7.17 8.63 -26.50
C PHE A 305 -8.08 7.66 -27.27
N ASP A 306 -8.25 7.86 -28.58
CA ASP A 306 -9.02 6.96 -29.43
C ASP A 306 -8.36 5.58 -29.54
N THR A 307 -7.03 5.54 -29.62
CA THR A 307 -6.25 4.30 -29.62
C THR A 307 -6.39 3.56 -28.29
N ALA A 308 -6.28 4.28 -27.16
CA ALA A 308 -6.46 3.71 -25.83
C ALA A 308 -7.87 3.16 -25.62
N SER A 309 -8.90 3.92 -26.02
CA SER A 309 -10.32 3.48 -25.99
C SER A 309 -10.55 2.24 -26.84
N LYS A 310 -9.91 2.16 -28.02
CA LYS A 310 -9.99 0.99 -28.90
C LYS A 310 -9.30 -0.24 -28.29
N ILE A 311 -8.19 -0.06 -27.57
CA ILE A 311 -7.50 -1.13 -26.84
C ILE A 311 -8.40 -1.63 -25.71
N GLU A 312 -9.00 -0.76 -24.92
CA GLU A 312 -9.90 -1.14 -23.82
C GLU A 312 -11.11 -1.95 -24.31
N LYS A 313 -11.73 -1.54 -25.41
CA LYS A 313 -12.82 -2.30 -26.05
C LYS A 313 -12.37 -3.70 -26.49
N LYS A 314 -11.16 -3.83 -27.04
CA LYS A 314 -10.59 -5.12 -27.43
C LYS A 314 -10.29 -6.01 -26.22
N THR A 315 -9.77 -5.44 -25.14
CA THR A 315 -9.52 -6.16 -23.89
C THR A 315 -10.81 -6.70 -23.29
N THR A 316 -11.87 -5.89 -23.25
CA THR A 316 -13.19 -6.32 -22.77
C THR A 316 -13.81 -7.41 -23.66
N ALA A 317 -13.67 -7.29 -24.98
CA ALA A 317 -14.13 -8.33 -25.91
C ALA A 317 -13.39 -9.65 -25.73
N LEU A 318 -12.08 -9.61 -25.47
CA LEU A 318 -11.26 -10.79 -25.23
C LEU A 318 -11.62 -11.46 -23.89
N ASP A 319 -11.87 -10.68 -22.83
CA ASP A 319 -12.33 -11.20 -21.54
C ASP A 319 -13.69 -11.91 -21.65
N GLN A 320 -14.62 -11.34 -22.43
CA GLN A 320 -15.92 -11.97 -22.70
C GLN A 320 -15.79 -13.26 -23.54
N ALA A 321 -14.95 -13.25 -24.56
CA ALA A 321 -14.68 -14.44 -25.37
C ALA A 321 -14.03 -15.56 -24.52
N TRP A 322 -13.09 -15.19 -23.64
CA TRP A 322 -12.43 -16.13 -22.74
C TRP A 322 -13.41 -16.76 -21.75
N LYS A 323 -14.32 -15.98 -21.17
CA LYS A 323 -15.41 -16.49 -20.32
C LYS A 323 -16.30 -17.46 -21.08
N GLY A 324 -16.63 -17.18 -22.34
CA GLY A 324 -17.40 -18.08 -23.20
C GLY A 324 -16.71 -19.42 -23.46
N ILE A 325 -15.39 -19.40 -23.73
CA ILE A 325 -14.58 -20.60 -23.92
C ILE A 325 -14.48 -21.44 -22.64
N LEU A 326 -14.29 -20.79 -21.48
CA LEU A 326 -14.26 -21.50 -20.21
C LEU A 326 -15.60 -22.19 -19.91
N LEU A 327 -16.72 -21.52 -20.17
CA LEU A 327 -18.05 -22.08 -19.99
C LEU A 327 -18.33 -23.26 -20.94
N SER A 328 -17.82 -23.23 -22.18
CA SER A 328 -17.99 -24.34 -23.12
C SER A 328 -17.14 -25.56 -22.74
N ILE A 329 -15.91 -25.35 -22.27
CA ILE A 329 -15.05 -26.44 -21.78
C ILE A 329 -15.66 -27.12 -20.55
N VAL A 330 -16.25 -26.36 -19.63
CA VAL A 330 -16.92 -26.91 -18.44
C VAL A 330 -18.17 -27.70 -18.83
N LYS A 331 -18.95 -27.23 -19.82
CA LYS A 331 -20.12 -27.97 -20.30
C LYS A 331 -19.77 -29.31 -20.98
N VAL A 332 -18.70 -29.35 -21.77
CA VAL A 332 -18.26 -30.58 -22.47
C VAL A 332 -17.73 -31.65 -21.50
N ARG A 333 -17.32 -31.28 -20.28
CA ARG A 333 -16.88 -32.24 -19.24
C ARG A 333 -18.00 -32.81 -18.36
N ILE A 334 -19.23 -32.28 -18.47
CA ILE A 334 -20.38 -32.66 -17.62
C ILE A 334 -21.44 -33.42 -18.44
N SER A 335 -21.20 -33.68 -19.73
CA SER A 335 -21.99 -34.59 -20.59
C SER A 335 -21.20 -35.84 -20.89
#